data_AF-A0A1B5Z9A9-F1
#
_entry.id   AF-A0A1B5Z9A9-F1
#
_cell.length_a   1.000
_cell.length_b   1.000
_cell.length_c   1.000
_cell.angle_alpha   90.00
_cell.angle_beta   90.00
_cell.angle_gamma   90.00
#
_symmetry.space_group_name_H-M   'P 1'
#
loop_
_entity.id
_entity.type
_entity.pdbx_description
1 polymer ?
#
loop_
_entity_poly.entity_id
_entity_poly.type
_entity_poly.pdbx_seq_one_letter_code
_entity_poly.pdbx_strand_id
1 'polypeptide(L)'
;GSVHNGQCMKGKGVCFHCKQPGHYKNECPKLHGSGGSGGSTRSKGRVYSLDGEQARATNSFISVECVMKLGLSSTSLLPPMTVAVATGGKVVSKRVCQNCPVSVVGKIYHVDLICLPLKDMDIVLGMDWLSANTVYIGCAEKNLYVPIDPNAESRALTAL
;
A
#
# COMPACT_ATOMS: atom_id res chain seq x y z
N GLY A 1 -24.01 -15.66 -9.47
CA GLY A 1 -24.37 -14.37 -10.09
C GLY A 1 -24.73 -13.39 -9.00
N SER A 2 -24.24 -12.16 -9.08
CA SER A 2 -24.44 -11.17 -8.00
C SER A 2 -25.89 -10.69 -7.95
N VAL A 3 -26.45 -10.66 -6.74
CA VAL A 3 -27.80 -10.13 -6.49
C VAL A 3 -27.71 -8.60 -6.48
N HIS A 4 -28.60 -7.93 -7.21
CA HIS A 4 -28.72 -6.47 -7.18
C HIS A 4 -30.18 -6.08 -6.97
N ASN A 5 -30.40 -4.95 -6.29
CA ASN A 5 -31.73 -4.34 -6.23
C ASN A 5 -31.87 -3.36 -7.40
N GLY A 6 -32.78 -3.67 -8.31
CA GLY A 6 -32.99 -2.95 -9.56
C GLY A 6 -33.21 -3.90 -10.74
N GLN A 7 -33.71 -3.36 -11.86
CA GLN A 7 -33.93 -4.18 -13.05
C GLN A 7 -32.59 -4.59 -13.67
N CYS A 8 -32.38 -5.90 -13.85
CA CYS A 8 -31.19 -6.43 -14.50
C CYS A 8 -31.12 -5.96 -15.95
N MET A 9 -30.05 -5.25 -16.29
CA MET A 9 -29.78 -4.76 -17.65
C MET A 9 -28.72 -5.59 -18.38
N LYS A 10 -28.25 -6.70 -17.77
CA LYS A 10 -27.28 -7.62 -18.39
C LYS A 10 -27.92 -8.30 -19.61
N GLY A 11 -27.31 -8.12 -20.78
CA GLY A 11 -27.81 -8.68 -22.06
C GLY A 11 -28.85 -7.83 -22.80
N LYS A 12 -29.22 -6.64 -22.29
CA LYS A 12 -30.24 -5.79 -22.94
C LYS A 12 -29.70 -4.79 -23.96
N GLY A 13 -28.37 -4.68 -24.14
CA GLY A 13 -27.77 -3.77 -25.12
C GLY A 13 -28.03 -2.27 -24.87
N VAL A 14 -28.31 -1.89 -23.62
CA VAL A 14 -28.63 -0.50 -23.23
C VAL A 14 -27.64 0.01 -22.17
N CYS A 15 -27.41 1.33 -22.18
CA CYS A 15 -26.52 2.01 -21.26
C CYS A 15 -27.01 1.92 -19.81
N PHE A 16 -26.13 1.49 -18.88
CA PHE A 16 -26.44 1.34 -17.46
C PHE A 16 -26.73 2.65 -16.71
N HIS A 17 -26.46 3.81 -17.31
CA HIS A 17 -26.69 5.12 -16.70
C HIS A 17 -27.95 5.80 -17.25
N CYS A 18 -28.05 5.99 -18.56
CA CYS A 18 -29.17 6.70 -19.18
C CYS A 18 -30.28 5.79 -19.75
N LYS A 19 -30.10 4.46 -19.66
CA LYS A 19 -31.02 3.44 -20.16
C LYS A 19 -31.31 3.48 -21.67
N GLN A 20 -30.50 4.18 -22.48
CA GLN A 20 -30.66 4.23 -23.94
C GLN A 20 -29.80 3.17 -24.66
N PRO A 21 -30.28 2.61 -25.78
CA PRO A 21 -29.54 1.64 -26.59
C PRO A 21 -28.39 2.30 -27.38
N GLY A 22 -27.49 1.46 -27.90
CA GLY A 22 -26.45 1.88 -28.85
C GLY A 22 -25.12 2.34 -28.24
N HIS A 23 -24.99 2.35 -26.90
CA HIS A 23 -23.74 2.63 -26.21
C HIS A 23 -23.74 2.01 -24.82
N TYR A 24 -22.55 1.76 -24.27
CA TYR A 24 -22.39 1.36 -22.86
C TYR A 24 -22.06 2.57 -21.99
N LYS A 25 -22.12 2.41 -20.66
CA LYS A 25 -21.95 3.52 -19.69
C LYS A 25 -20.71 4.38 -19.98
N ASN A 26 -19.60 3.77 -20.39
CA ASN A 26 -18.33 4.46 -20.63
C ASN A 26 -18.37 5.43 -21.82
N GLU A 27 -19.38 5.33 -22.68
CA GLU A 27 -19.55 6.10 -23.91
C GLU A 27 -20.84 6.92 -23.88
N CYS A 28 -21.43 7.10 -22.69
CA CYS A 28 -22.72 7.76 -22.55
C CYS A 28 -22.58 9.27 -22.75
N PRO A 29 -23.19 9.86 -23.81
CA PRO A 29 -23.07 11.28 -24.10
C PRO A 29 -23.74 12.17 -23.05
N LYS A 30 -24.62 11.60 -22.20
CA LYS A 30 -25.26 12.29 -21.06
C LYS A 30 -24.42 12.27 -19.78
N LEU A 31 -23.17 11.82 -19.82
CA LEU A 31 -22.24 11.90 -18.70
C LEU A 31 -21.51 13.25 -18.59
N HIS A 32 -21.72 14.17 -19.53
CA HIS A 32 -21.08 15.48 -19.47
C HIS A 32 -22.06 16.55 -18.98
N GLY A 33 -21.81 17.07 -17.77
CA GLY A 33 -22.50 18.24 -17.25
C GLY A 33 -22.63 18.27 -15.73
N SER A 34 -21.51 18.33 -15.00
CA SER A 34 -21.32 19.08 -13.75
C SER A 34 -19.94 18.77 -13.19
N GLY A 35 -19.06 19.77 -13.24
CA GLY A 35 -17.89 19.82 -12.37
C GLY A 35 -18.38 19.77 -10.93
N GLY A 36 -18.08 18.66 -10.26
CA GLY A 36 -18.30 18.47 -8.85
C GLY A 36 -17.16 17.61 -8.37
N SER A 37 -16.33 18.17 -7.50
CA SER A 37 -15.23 17.54 -6.79
C SER A 37 -15.75 16.38 -5.94
N GLY A 38 -16.08 15.26 -6.58
CA GLY A 38 -16.21 13.98 -5.91
C GLY A 38 -14.81 13.58 -5.49
N GLY A 39 -14.42 13.96 -4.27
CA GLY A 39 -13.18 13.60 -3.62
C GLY A 39 -13.07 12.10 -3.43
N SER A 40 -12.87 11.36 -4.53
CA SER A 40 -11.99 10.22 -4.47
C SER A 40 -10.60 10.82 -4.32
N THR A 41 -10.11 10.88 -3.09
CA THR A 41 -8.66 10.86 -2.86
C THR A 41 -8.19 9.54 -3.45
N ARG A 42 -8.06 9.48 -4.78
CA ARG A 42 -7.38 8.40 -5.45
C ARG A 42 -5.91 8.65 -5.12
N SER A 43 -5.49 8.19 -3.95
CA SER A 43 -4.09 8.09 -3.60
C SER A 43 -3.44 7.46 -4.82
N LYS A 44 -2.56 8.19 -5.49
CA LYS A 44 -1.78 7.68 -6.62
C LYS A 44 -0.84 6.63 -6.02
N GLY A 45 -1.35 5.43 -5.79
CA GLY A 45 -0.58 4.32 -5.22
C GLY A 45 0.51 3.94 -6.21
N ARG A 46 1.76 3.99 -5.75
CA ARG A 46 2.90 3.44 -6.49
C ARG A 46 3.21 2.09 -5.89
N VAL A 47 3.23 1.07 -6.73
CA VAL A 47 3.54 -0.29 -6.31
C VAL A 47 5.01 -0.55 -6.61
N TYR A 48 5.74 -1.02 -5.60
CA TYR A 48 7.11 -1.49 -5.70
C TYR A 48 7.07 -3.01 -5.54
N SER A 49 7.82 -3.73 -6.37
CA SER A 49 7.89 -5.18 -6.35
C SER A 49 9.35 -5.60 -6.30
N LEU A 50 9.69 -6.61 -5.50
CA LEU A 50 11.03 -7.20 -5.53
C LEU A 50 11.07 -8.30 -6.58
N ASP A 51 12.26 -8.59 -7.10
CA ASP A 51 12.55 -9.81 -7.84
C ASP A 51 12.27 -11.05 -6.96
N GLY A 52 11.78 -12.12 -7.61
CA GLY A 52 11.13 -13.26 -6.94
C GLY A 52 12.00 -14.04 -5.95
N GLU A 53 13.31 -13.83 -5.93
CA GLU A 53 14.25 -14.49 -5.03
C GLU A 53 14.44 -13.74 -3.70
N GLN A 54 14.25 -12.41 -3.67
CA GLN A 54 14.24 -11.59 -2.44
C GLN A 54 12.84 -11.43 -1.82
N ALA A 55 11.78 -11.90 -2.49
CA ALA A 55 10.39 -11.70 -2.05
C ALA A 55 10.01 -12.42 -0.74
N ARG A 56 10.89 -13.27 -0.19
CA ARG A 56 10.61 -14.01 1.06
C ARG A 56 10.65 -13.13 2.33
N ALA A 57 11.18 -11.91 2.23
CA ALA A 57 11.05 -10.83 3.20
C ALA A 57 11.18 -9.50 2.44
N THR A 58 10.09 -8.73 2.28
CA THR A 58 10.23 -7.39 1.73
C THR A 58 10.88 -6.51 2.80
N ASN A 59 12.01 -5.88 2.45
CA ASN A 59 12.69 -4.93 3.33
C ASN A 59 11.84 -3.68 3.56
N SER A 60 12.14 -2.96 4.63
CA SER A 60 11.60 -1.63 4.87
C SER A 60 12.39 -0.57 4.09
N PHE A 61 11.71 0.50 3.64
CA PHE A 61 12.28 1.55 2.81
C PHE A 61 12.01 2.94 3.39
N ILE A 62 12.91 3.87 3.09
CA ILE A 62 12.77 5.29 3.41
C ILE A 62 13.06 6.15 2.16
N SER A 63 12.33 7.25 2.03
CA SER A 63 12.55 8.20 0.95
C SER A 63 13.88 8.92 1.15
N VAL A 64 14.64 9.09 0.07
CA VAL A 64 15.91 9.86 0.12
C VAL A 64 15.67 11.29 0.61
N GLU A 65 14.52 11.87 0.29
CA GLU A 65 14.12 13.19 0.77
C GLU A 65 13.90 13.21 2.29
N CYS A 66 13.26 12.19 2.86
CA CYS A 66 13.05 12.06 4.30
C CYS A 66 14.38 11.89 5.05
N VAL A 67 15.30 11.07 4.51
CA VAL A 67 16.66 10.92 5.06
C VAL A 67 17.37 12.28 5.18
N MET A 68 17.28 13.11 4.14
CA MET A 68 17.89 14.45 4.15
C MET A 68 17.19 15.39 5.14
N LYS A 69 15.86 15.40 5.17
CA LYS A 69 15.06 16.25 6.08
C LYS A 69 15.33 15.96 7.55
N LEU A 70 15.46 14.67 7.89
CA LEU A 70 15.71 14.21 9.26
C LEU A 70 17.20 14.17 9.63
N GLY A 71 18.10 14.45 8.67
CA GLY A 71 19.55 14.37 8.89
C GLY A 71 20.04 12.96 9.26
N LEU A 72 19.39 11.91 8.74
CA LEU A 72 19.76 10.53 9.07
C LEU A 72 21.05 10.13 8.35
N SER A 73 21.93 9.44 9.08
CA SER A 73 23.12 8.83 8.51
C SER A 73 22.76 7.56 7.73
N SER A 74 23.36 7.37 6.56
CA SER A 74 23.21 6.17 5.74
C SER A 74 24.56 5.56 5.39
N THR A 75 24.68 4.25 5.43
CA THR A 75 25.89 3.48 5.09
C THR A 75 25.72 2.79 3.72
N SER A 76 26.81 2.20 3.20
CA SER A 76 26.78 1.43 1.95
C SER A 76 26.04 0.11 2.13
N LEU A 77 25.08 -0.18 1.24
CA LEU A 77 24.38 -1.45 1.15
C LEU A 77 25.13 -2.38 0.17
N LEU A 78 25.62 -3.51 0.68
CA LEU A 78 26.42 -4.48 -0.07
C LEU A 78 25.84 -5.91 0.11
N PRO A 79 25.46 -6.60 -0.98
CA PRO A 79 25.39 -6.10 -2.35
C PRO A 79 24.28 -5.03 -2.52
N PRO A 80 24.36 -4.16 -3.55
CA PRO A 80 23.26 -3.26 -3.89
C PRO A 80 21.97 -4.03 -4.14
N MET A 81 20.85 -3.47 -3.68
CA MET A 81 19.53 -4.07 -3.88
C MET A 81 18.86 -3.47 -5.12
N THR A 82 18.26 -4.32 -5.96
CA THR A 82 17.41 -3.88 -7.07
C THR A 82 15.95 -4.01 -6.68
N VAL A 83 15.16 -2.97 -6.94
CA VAL A 83 13.74 -2.91 -6.64
C VAL A 83 12.99 -2.63 -7.94
N ALA A 84 12.06 -3.50 -8.34
CA ALA A 84 11.20 -3.25 -9.47
C ALA A 84 10.09 -2.26 -9.08
N VAL A 85 9.72 -1.42 -10.04
CA VAL A 85 8.59 -0.49 -9.92
C VAL A 85 7.49 -1.02 -10.83
N ALA A 86 6.25 -1.06 -10.36
CA ALA A 86 5.12 -1.61 -11.11
C ALA A 86 4.84 -0.89 -12.45
N THR A 87 5.44 0.28 -12.67
CA THR A 87 5.46 0.96 -13.98
C THR A 87 6.46 0.35 -14.97
N GLY A 88 7.06 -0.81 -14.67
CA GLY A 88 8.01 -1.52 -15.52
C GLY A 88 9.47 -1.07 -15.36
N GLY A 89 9.76 -0.18 -14.39
CA GLY A 89 11.11 0.30 -14.11
C GLY A 89 11.85 -0.56 -13.09
N LYS A 90 13.17 -0.35 -12.97
CA LYS A 90 13.99 -0.88 -11.87
C LYS A 90 14.77 0.27 -11.22
N VAL A 91 14.90 0.22 -9.91
CA VAL A 91 15.67 1.17 -9.11
C VAL A 91 16.71 0.38 -8.33
N VAL A 92 17.97 0.80 -8.44
CA VAL A 92 19.06 0.22 -7.65
C VAL A 92 19.29 1.09 -6.43
N SER A 93 19.15 0.50 -5.24
CA SER A 93 19.55 1.12 -3.98
C SER A 93 20.93 0.64 -3.55
N LYS A 94 21.74 1.58 -3.08
CA LYS A 94 23.11 1.36 -2.60
C LYS A 94 23.31 1.81 -1.17
N ARG A 95 22.27 2.31 -0.50
CA ARG A 95 22.38 2.88 0.85
C ARG A 95 21.27 2.38 1.77
N VAL A 96 21.62 2.23 3.04
CA VAL A 96 20.72 1.81 4.11
C VAL A 96 20.94 2.70 5.33
N CYS A 97 19.86 3.10 5.98
CA CYS A 97 19.89 3.69 7.30
C CYS A 97 19.65 2.56 8.31
N GLN A 98 20.66 2.24 9.11
CA GLN A 98 20.61 1.08 10.00
C GLN A 98 20.04 1.45 11.37
N ASN A 99 19.31 0.53 11.98
CA ASN A 99 18.77 0.63 13.33
C ASN A 99 17.96 1.91 13.58
N CYS A 100 17.20 2.38 12.58
CA CYS A 100 16.42 3.61 12.68
C CYS A 100 15.24 3.45 13.63
N PRO A 101 15.05 4.38 14.60
CA PRO A 101 13.88 4.38 15.46
C PRO A 101 12.67 4.87 14.67
N VAL A 102 11.67 4.00 14.52
CA VAL A 102 10.38 4.31 13.88
C VAL A 102 9.28 4.17 14.92
N SER A 103 8.49 5.23 15.11
CA SER A 103 7.35 5.18 16.02
C SER A 103 6.11 4.66 15.28
N VAL A 104 5.51 3.59 15.80
CA VAL A 104 4.24 3.03 15.32
C VAL A 104 3.31 2.84 16.51
N VAL A 105 2.18 3.55 16.52
CA VAL A 105 1.16 3.52 17.60
C VAL A 105 1.80 3.76 18.99
N GLY A 106 2.72 4.73 19.08
CA GLY A 106 3.38 5.12 20.33
C GLY A 106 4.48 4.17 20.82
N LYS A 107 4.72 3.04 20.14
CA LYS A 107 5.86 2.15 20.39
C LYS A 107 6.98 2.46 19.41
N ILE A 108 8.24 2.39 19.87
CA ILE A 108 9.43 2.60 19.03
C ILE A 108 9.95 1.25 18.58
N TYR A 109 10.15 1.11 17.27
CA TYR A 109 10.73 -0.06 16.63
C TYR A 109 12.03 0.33 15.95
N HIS A 110 13.06 -0.49 16.10
CA HIS A 110 14.31 -0.31 15.36
C HIS A 110 14.27 -1.13 14.07
N VAL A 111 14.43 -0.44 12.94
CA VAL A 111 14.28 -1.02 11.61
C VAL A 111 15.41 -0.55 10.71
N ASP A 112 15.95 -1.45 9.89
CA ASP A 112 16.86 -1.08 8.81
C ASP A 112 16.06 -0.58 7.60
N LEU A 113 16.34 0.64 7.16
CA LEU A 113 15.58 1.33 6.11
C LEU A 113 16.43 1.53 4.86
N ILE A 114 16.08 0.83 3.78
CA ILE A 114 16.76 0.96 2.49
C ILE A 114 16.33 2.26 1.79
N CYS A 115 17.31 3.04 1.32
CA CYS A 115 17.05 4.34 0.71
C CYS A 115 16.49 4.18 -0.71
N LEU A 116 15.30 4.71 -0.98
CA LEU A 116 14.70 4.75 -2.33
C LEU A 116 14.17 6.13 -2.68
N PRO A 117 14.12 6.52 -3.96
CA PRO A 117 13.44 7.72 -4.42
C PRO A 117 11.91 7.50 -4.40
N LEU A 118 11.36 7.30 -3.20
CA LEU A 118 9.92 7.25 -2.98
C LEU A 118 9.34 8.63 -3.27
N LYS A 119 8.19 8.67 -3.93
CA LYS A 119 7.43 9.92 -4.09
C LYS A 119 6.14 9.79 -3.30
N ASP A 120 5.74 10.87 -2.67
CA ASP A 120 4.48 10.99 -1.94
C ASP A 120 4.41 10.10 -0.67
N MET A 121 5.53 9.49 -0.25
CA MET A 121 5.65 8.64 0.95
C MET A 121 7.02 8.81 1.57
N ASP A 122 7.09 8.86 2.90
CA ASP A 122 8.35 8.98 3.64
C ASP A 122 8.95 7.62 3.99
N ILE A 123 8.14 6.70 4.52
CA ILE A 123 8.57 5.37 4.98
C ILE A 123 7.59 4.31 4.45
N VAL A 124 8.13 3.17 4.02
CA VAL A 124 7.37 1.96 3.70
C VAL A 124 7.89 0.85 4.59
N LEU A 125 7.08 0.38 5.53
CA LEU A 125 7.45 -0.77 6.36
C LEU A 125 7.22 -2.07 5.57
N GLY A 126 8.25 -2.91 5.55
CA GLY A 126 8.27 -4.17 4.84
C GLY A 126 7.51 -5.28 5.56
N MET A 127 7.37 -6.42 4.88
CA MET A 127 6.75 -7.62 5.45
C MET A 127 7.62 -8.24 6.54
N ASP A 128 8.92 -7.97 6.53
CA ASP A 128 9.85 -8.33 7.62
C ASP A 128 9.37 -7.77 8.96
N TRP A 129 9.13 -6.46 9.01
CA TRP A 129 8.64 -5.77 10.20
C TRP A 129 7.18 -6.16 10.50
N LEU A 130 6.31 -6.22 9.49
CA LEU A 130 4.90 -6.58 9.68
C LEU A 130 4.75 -7.99 10.27
N SER A 131 5.52 -8.96 9.77
CA SER A 131 5.48 -10.35 10.26
C SER A 131 6.11 -10.52 11.63
N ALA A 132 7.25 -9.87 11.89
CA ALA A 132 7.92 -9.90 13.19
C ALA A 132 7.05 -9.33 14.32
N ASN A 133 6.15 -8.40 14.01
CA ASN A 133 5.25 -7.75 14.97
C ASN A 133 3.80 -8.25 14.89
N THR A 134 3.56 -9.31 14.13
CA THR A 134 2.24 -9.97 14.01
C THR A 134 1.11 -8.98 13.67
N VAL A 135 1.40 -8.03 12.77
CA VAL A 135 0.49 -6.94 12.41
C VAL A 135 -0.61 -7.44 11.49
N TYR A 136 -1.86 -7.12 11.81
CA TYR A 136 -3.01 -7.38 10.94
C TYR A 136 -3.40 -6.12 10.17
N ILE A 137 -3.63 -6.25 8.86
CA ILE A 137 -4.04 -5.16 7.99
C ILE A 137 -5.54 -5.29 7.70
N GLY A 138 -6.34 -4.42 8.32
CA GLY A 138 -7.76 -4.26 7.99
C GLY A 138 -7.93 -3.46 6.72
N CYS A 139 -7.96 -4.13 5.56
CA CYS A 139 -8.02 -3.46 4.25
C CYS A 139 -9.32 -2.65 4.05
N ALA A 140 -10.44 -3.09 4.62
CA ALA A 140 -11.72 -2.40 4.49
C ALA A 140 -11.74 -1.14 5.36
N GLU A 141 -11.25 -1.26 6.60
CA GLU A 141 -11.21 -0.21 7.61
C GLU A 141 -10.02 0.74 7.40
N LYS A 142 -9.05 0.34 6.58
CA LYS A 142 -7.76 1.02 6.35
C LYS A 142 -6.96 1.20 7.66
N ASN A 143 -7.05 0.21 8.54
CA ASN A 143 -6.43 0.22 9.86
C ASN A 143 -5.36 -0.86 9.98
N LEU A 144 -4.36 -0.58 10.82
CA LEU A 144 -3.36 -1.55 11.25
C LEU A 144 -3.68 -1.95 12.70
N TYR A 145 -3.73 -3.25 12.96
CA TYR A 145 -3.89 -3.79 14.30
C TYR A 145 -2.56 -4.40 14.73
N VAL A 146 -1.97 -3.81 15.76
CA VAL A 146 -0.72 -4.27 16.38
C VAL A 146 -1.09 -4.94 17.71
N PRO A 147 -0.81 -6.23 17.91
CA PRO A 147 -1.09 -6.90 19.18
C PRO A 147 -0.38 -6.19 20.33
N ILE A 148 -1.12 -5.91 21.41
CA ILE A 148 -0.60 -5.07 22.50
C ILE A 148 0.32 -5.87 23.43
N ASP A 149 0.15 -7.20 23.52
CA ASP A 149 1.03 -8.13 24.22
C ASP A 149 0.84 -9.57 23.67
N PRO A 150 1.90 -10.29 23.26
CA PRO A 150 1.78 -11.68 22.81
C PRO A 150 1.37 -12.65 23.93
N ASN A 151 1.51 -12.24 25.20
CA ASN A 151 1.15 -13.05 26.36
C ASN A 151 -0.22 -12.67 26.98
N ALA A 152 -0.88 -11.62 26.49
CA ALA A 152 -2.24 -11.29 26.92
C ALA A 152 -3.30 -12.20 26.24
N GLU A 153 -2.96 -12.80 25.09
CA GLU A 153 -3.88 -13.61 24.28
C GLU A 153 -3.92 -15.10 24.61
N SER A 154 -3.23 -15.57 25.66
CA SER A 154 -3.47 -16.95 26.14
C SER A 154 -4.85 -17.11 26.82
N ARG A 155 -5.63 -16.02 26.96
CA ARG A 155 -6.96 -16.04 27.59
C ARG A 155 -8.14 -15.81 26.63
N ALA A 156 -7.91 -15.60 25.33
CA ALA A 156 -8.98 -15.27 24.39
C ALA A 156 -9.33 -16.37 23.36
N LEU A 157 -8.62 -17.50 23.33
CA LEU A 157 -8.85 -18.58 22.34
C LEU A 157 -9.54 -19.85 22.90
N THR A 158 -10.22 -19.78 24.05
CA THR A 158 -11.03 -20.91 24.58
C THR A 158 -12.54 -20.63 24.57
N ALA A 159 -13.02 -19.81 23.65
CA ALA A 159 -14.47 -19.58 23.50
C ALA A 159 -14.90 -19.57 22.04
N LEU A 160 -14.70 -20.71 21.34
CA LEU A 160 -15.58 -21.19 20.27
C LEU A 160 -15.63 -22.71 20.32
#